data_AF-A0A7L8GD24-F1
#
_entry.id   AF-A0A7L8GD24-F1
#
_cell.length_a   1.000
_cell.length_b   1.000
_cell.length_c   1.000
_cell.angle_alpha   90.00
_cell.angle_beta   90.00
_cell.angle_gamma   90.00
#
_symmetry.space_group_name_H-M   'P 1'
#
loop_
_entity.id
_entity.type
_entity.pdbx_description
1 polymer ?
#
loop_
_entity_poly.entity_id
_entity_poly.type
_entity_poly.pdbx_seq_one_letter_code
_entity_poly.pdbx_strand_id
1 'polypeptide(L)'
;MIMLMSIIIFIMMNNSFGLTPYMFTSTAMLTTTLPMAMIMWLSINMMSWTKKTSKTMTHMIPENTPMMLSPFMSIIELISNIIRPITLSVRLTANMMAGHLIINLISSTCEKMT
;
A
#
# COMPACT_ATOMS: atom_id res chain seq x y z
N MET A 1 -15.07 9.35 -0.35
CA MET A 1 -15.39 8.42 -1.46
C MET A 1 -14.70 8.86 -2.76
N ILE A 2 -14.83 10.13 -3.17
CA ILE A 2 -14.13 10.68 -4.36
C ILE A 2 -12.62 10.39 -4.34
N MET A 3 -11.94 10.61 -3.21
CA MET A 3 -10.49 10.40 -3.11
C MET A 3 -10.07 8.94 -3.37
N LEU A 4 -10.88 7.96 -2.97
CA LEU A 4 -10.57 6.55 -3.20
C LEU A 4 -10.71 6.20 -4.69
N MET A 5 -11.80 6.69 -5.32
CA MET A 5 -12.05 6.45 -6.73
C MET A 5 -10.99 7.09 -7.63
N SER A 6 -10.56 8.32 -7.33
CA SER A 6 -9.52 8.99 -8.10
C SER A 6 -8.18 8.24 -8.02
N ILE A 7 -7.79 7.76 -6.84
CA ILE A 7 -6.57 6.98 -6.64
C ILE A 7 -6.61 5.65 -7.38
N ILE A 8 -7.73 4.91 -7.32
CA ILE A 8 -7.87 3.62 -8.01
C ILE A 8 -7.78 3.82 -9.52
N ILE A 9 -8.47 4.82 -10.08
CA ILE A 9 -8.42 5.13 -11.50
C ILE A 9 -7.00 5.54 -11.92
N PHE A 10 -6.31 6.36 -11.12
CA PHE A 10 -4.93 6.76 -11.39
C PHE A 10 -3.97 5.57 -11.43
N ILE A 11 -4.04 4.66 -10.45
CA ILE A 11 -3.19 3.45 -10.41
C ILE A 11 -3.48 2.56 -11.61
N MET A 12 -4.76 2.36 -11.93
CA MET A 12 -5.17 1.50 -13.04
C MET A 12 -4.67 2.04 -14.39
N MET A 13 -4.79 3.35 -14.63
CA MET A 13 -4.29 3.98 -15.85
C MET A 13 -2.77 3.86 -15.96
N ASN A 14 -2.01 4.12 -14.90
CA ASN A 14 -0.55 3.99 -14.95
C ASN A 14 -0.10 2.55 -15.19
N ASN A 15 -0.78 1.58 -14.59
CA ASN A 15 -0.46 0.17 -14.78
C ASN A 15 -0.83 -0.31 -16.20
N SER A 16 -1.91 0.19 -16.81
CA SER A 16 -2.27 -0.18 -18.18
C SER A 16 -1.31 0.43 -19.21
N PHE A 17 -0.88 1.68 -19.04
CA PHE A 17 0.18 2.27 -19.87
C PHE A 17 1.49 1.48 -19.79
N GLY A 18 1.75 0.85 -18.65
CA GLY A 18 2.93 0.03 -18.41
C GLY A 18 3.06 -1.26 -19.19
N LEU A 19 1.94 -1.79 -19.67
CA LEU A 19 1.94 -3.02 -20.44
C LEU A 19 2.38 -2.79 -21.89
N THR A 20 2.48 -1.54 -22.33
CA THR A 20 2.95 -1.22 -23.69
C THR A 20 4.47 -1.36 -23.77
N PRO A 21 5.00 -1.92 -24.88
CA PRO A 21 6.43 -2.09 -25.04
C PRO A 21 7.14 -0.73 -25.01
N TYR A 22 8.33 -0.69 -24.39
CA TYR A 22 9.20 0.49 -24.24
C TYR A 22 8.74 1.59 -23.28
N MET A 23 7.61 1.46 -22.59
CA MET A 23 7.17 2.44 -21.61
C MET A 23 7.56 2.04 -20.18
N PHE A 24 8.28 2.92 -19.47
CA PHE A 24 8.58 2.73 -18.06
C PHE A 24 7.40 3.17 -17.19
N THR A 25 6.93 2.28 -16.32
CA THR A 25 5.85 2.61 -15.37
C THR A 25 6.36 3.44 -14.21
N SER A 26 5.75 4.62 -14.02
CA SER A 26 5.99 5.44 -12.83
C SER A 26 5.69 4.68 -11.54
N THR A 27 4.74 3.73 -11.54
CA THR A 27 4.35 2.89 -10.39
C THR A 27 5.37 1.81 -10.00
N ALA A 28 6.37 1.52 -10.84
CA ALA A 28 7.46 0.59 -10.49
C ALA A 28 8.52 1.23 -9.57
N MET A 29 8.51 2.54 -9.36
CA MET A 29 9.40 3.19 -8.40
C MET A 29 8.73 3.32 -7.04
N LEU A 30 9.44 2.95 -5.96
CA LEU A 30 8.93 3.13 -4.59
C LEU A 30 8.68 4.61 -4.25
N THR A 31 9.44 5.52 -4.88
CA THR A 31 9.35 6.96 -4.67
C THR A 31 7.99 7.55 -5.06
N THR A 32 7.23 6.90 -5.95
CA THR A 32 5.92 7.36 -6.40
C THR A 32 4.79 6.68 -5.62
N THR A 33 4.94 5.40 -5.27
CA THR A 33 3.90 4.61 -4.58
C THR A 33 3.85 4.90 -3.08
N LEU A 34 4.99 5.20 -2.45
CA LEU A 34 5.07 5.43 -1.01
C LEU A 34 4.40 6.75 -0.56
N PRO A 35 4.63 7.91 -1.21
CA PRO A 35 3.89 9.13 -0.88
C PRO A 35 2.38 8.98 -1.09
N MET A 36 1.98 8.26 -2.14
CA MET A 36 0.57 8.02 -2.45
C MET A 36 -0.12 7.18 -1.37
N ALA A 37 0.53 6.11 -0.90
CA ALA A 37 0.04 5.30 0.21
C ALA A 37 0.05 6.05 1.54
N MET A 38 1.09 6.87 1.80
CA MET A 38 1.22 7.64 3.03
C MET A 38 0.13 8.71 3.14
N ILE A 39 -0.17 9.45 2.06
CA ILE A 39 -1.25 10.46 2.03
C ILE A 39 -2.61 9.80 2.29
N MET A 40 -2.88 8.66 1.65
CA MET A 40 -4.13 7.92 1.86
C MET A 40 -4.27 7.46 3.31
N TRP A 41 -3.22 6.86 3.87
CA TRP A 41 -3.23 6.42 5.27
C TRP A 41 -3.40 7.57 6.25
N LEU A 42 -2.65 8.67 6.05
CA LEU A 42 -2.73 9.84 6.92
C LEU A 42 -4.14 10.43 6.91
N SER A 43 -4.76 10.57 5.72
CA SER A 43 -6.11 11.10 5.59
C SER A 43 -7.17 10.28 6.33
N ILE A 44 -7.05 8.95 6.32
CA ILE A 44 -7.97 8.05 7.03
C ILE A 44 -7.75 8.17 8.55
N ASN A 45 -6.51 8.18 9.03
CA ASN A 45 -6.22 8.32 10.45
C ASN A 45 -6.63 9.68 11.00
N MET A 46 -6.37 10.78 10.28
CA MET A 46 -6.80 12.11 10.70
C MET A 46 -8.33 12.23 10.76
N MET A 47 -9.03 11.64 9.78
CA MET A 47 -10.50 11.57 9.83
C MET A 47 -11.00 10.71 11.00
N SER A 48 -10.29 9.61 11.30
CA SER A 48 -10.60 8.72 12.43
C SER A 48 -10.52 9.46 13.76
N TRP A 49 -9.41 10.18 13.99
CA TRP A 49 -9.19 10.97 15.20
C TRP A 49 -10.19 12.11 15.35
N THR A 50 -10.47 12.84 14.27
CA THR A 50 -11.40 14.00 14.33
C THR A 50 -12.86 13.62 14.58
N LYS A 51 -13.33 12.46 14.08
CA LYS A 51 -14.75 12.08 14.18
C LYS A 51 -15.11 11.42 15.50
N LYS A 52 -14.27 10.55 16.06
CA LYS A 52 -14.53 9.83 17.32
C LYS A 52 -13.23 9.46 18.04
N THR A 53 -12.54 10.43 18.63
CA THR A 53 -11.35 10.20 19.47
C THR A 53 -11.56 9.12 20.54
N SER A 54 -12.69 9.14 21.24
CA SER A 54 -13.00 8.16 22.29
C SER A 54 -13.20 6.74 21.74
N LYS A 55 -13.86 6.61 20.57
CA LYS A 55 -14.18 5.30 19.97
C LYS A 55 -13.01 4.70 19.19
N THR A 56 -12.09 5.53 18.68
CA THR A 56 -10.82 5.07 18.09
C THR A 56 -9.86 4.57 19.15
N MET A 57 -9.83 5.20 20.32
CA MET A 57 -9.03 4.74 21.46
C MET A 57 -9.60 3.49 22.11
N THR A 58 -10.93 3.33 22.19
CA THR A 58 -11.52 2.07 22.69
C THR A 58 -11.33 0.92 21.72
N HIS A 59 -11.34 1.13 20.39
CA HIS A 59 -11.05 0.06 19.42
C HIS A 59 -9.56 -0.35 19.42
N MET A 60 -8.65 0.47 19.94
CA MET A 60 -7.24 0.06 20.13
C MET A 60 -7.09 -1.00 21.23
N ILE A 61 -8.14 -1.26 22.01
CA ILE A 61 -8.17 -2.28 23.06
C ILE A 61 -9.30 -3.26 22.69
N PRO A 62 -9.02 -4.51 22.29
CA PRO A 62 -10.08 -5.49 22.12
C PRO A 62 -10.87 -5.62 23.44
N GLU A 63 -12.20 -5.52 23.37
CA GLU A 63 -13.08 -5.34 24.55
C GLU A 63 -13.09 -6.51 25.57
N ASN A 64 -12.23 -7.53 25.38
CA ASN A 64 -12.17 -8.72 26.22
C ASN A 64 -10.76 -9.06 26.77
N THR A 65 -9.74 -8.20 26.63
CA THR A 65 -8.41 -8.54 27.17
C THR A 65 -8.25 -8.17 28.66
N PRO A 66 -7.69 -9.07 29.51
CA PRO A 66 -7.38 -8.74 30.90
C PRO A 66 -6.46 -7.51 30.97
N MET A 67 -6.73 -6.63 31.93
CA MET A 67 -6.15 -5.28 32.05
C MET A 67 -4.61 -5.25 32.14
N MET A 68 -3.98 -6.39 32.37
CA MET A 68 -2.52 -6.55 32.42
C MET A 68 -1.89 -6.78 31.03
N LEU A 69 -2.61 -7.38 30.07
CA LEU A 69 -2.13 -7.58 28.68
C LEU A 69 -2.61 -6.50 27.71
N SER A 70 -3.63 -5.72 28.07
CA SER A 70 -4.16 -4.65 27.24
C SER A 70 -3.12 -3.61 26.77
N PRO A 71 -2.13 -3.15 27.58
CA PRO A 71 -1.14 -2.19 27.07
C PRO A 71 -0.22 -2.81 26.02
N PHE A 72 0.12 -4.10 26.15
CA PHE A 72 0.97 -4.79 25.17
C PHE A 72 0.27 -4.95 23.82
N MET A 73 -1.01 -5.33 23.83
CA MET A 73 -1.81 -5.45 22.60
C MET A 73 -1.99 -4.10 21.90
N SER A 74 -2.23 -3.02 22.66
CA SER A 74 -2.35 -1.67 22.09
C SER A 74 -1.09 -1.21 21.37
N ILE A 75 0.09 -1.53 21.91
CA ILE A 75 1.39 -1.24 21.26
C ILE A 75 1.51 -1.97 19.91
N ILE A 76 1.13 -3.26 19.86
CA ILE A 76 1.18 -4.05 18.63
C ILE A 76 0.22 -3.49 17.58
N GLU A 77 -1.00 -3.10 17.97
CA GLU A 77 -1.97 -2.52 17.05
C GLU A 77 -1.48 -1.17 16.50
N LEU A 78 -0.79 -0.36 17.31
CA LEU A 78 -0.14 0.88 16.89
C LEU A 78 0.94 0.62 15.83
N ILE A 79 1.78 -0.39 16.06
CA ILE A 79 2.84 -0.82 15.12
C ILE A 79 2.20 -1.32 13.82
N SER A 80 1.16 -2.17 13.91
CA SER A 80 0.40 -2.69 12.78
C SER A 80 -0.22 -1.57 11.94
N ASN A 81 -0.77 -0.54 12.58
CA ASN A 81 -1.34 0.61 11.88
C ASN A 81 -0.27 1.37 11.09
N ILE A 82 0.94 1.56 11.63
CA ILE A 82 2.06 2.26 10.96
C ILE A 82 2.64 1.43 9.79
N ILE A 83 2.69 0.10 9.91
CA ILE A 83 3.22 -0.79 8.87
C ILE A 83 2.28 -0.90 7.65
N ARG A 84 0.98 -0.64 7.84
CA ARG A 84 -0.05 -0.74 6.79
C ARG A 84 0.25 0.06 5.49
N PRO A 85 0.58 1.37 5.50
CA PRO A 85 0.90 2.12 4.28
C PRO A 85 2.17 1.62 3.58
N ILE A 86 3.14 1.14 4.36
CA ILE A 86 4.41 0.60 3.85
C ILE A 86 4.14 -0.69 3.10
N THR A 87 3.37 -1.62 3.68
CA THR A 87 3.04 -2.89 3.02
C THR A 87 2.18 -2.70 1.76
N LEU A 88 1.31 -1.69 1.73
CA LEU A 88 0.45 -1.41 0.57
C LEU A 88 1.25 -0.82 -0.61
N SER A 89 2.19 0.09 -0.34
CA SER A 89 3.08 0.68 -1.36
C SER A 89 4.07 -0.34 -1.92
N VAL A 90 4.77 -1.09 -1.06
CA VAL A 90 5.72 -2.13 -1.47
C VAL A 90 5.04 -3.20 -2.32
N ARG A 91 3.81 -3.59 -1.99
CA ARG A 91 3.03 -4.56 -2.77
C ARG A 91 2.82 -4.11 -4.21
N LEU A 92 2.45 -2.85 -4.42
CA LEU A 92 2.23 -2.32 -5.77
C LEU A 92 3.53 -2.28 -6.57
N THR A 93 4.60 -1.78 -5.95
CA THR A 93 5.92 -1.66 -6.58
C THR A 93 6.51 -3.02 -6.94
N ALA A 94 6.47 -3.99 -6.01
CA ALA A 94 6.99 -5.33 -6.23
C ALA A 94 6.25 -6.04 -7.38
N ASN A 95 4.93 -5.92 -7.44
CA ASN A 95 4.13 -6.53 -8.52
C ASN A 95 4.50 -5.98 -9.90
N MET A 96 4.67 -4.65 -10.02
CA MET A 96 5.03 -4.03 -11.31
C MET A 96 6.49 -4.33 -11.69
N MET A 97 7.44 -4.25 -10.73
CA MET A 97 8.84 -4.60 -10.98
C MET A 97 9.01 -6.06 -11.39
N ALA A 98 8.38 -7.00 -10.67
CA ALA A 98 8.48 -8.42 -10.98
C ALA A 98 7.87 -8.74 -12.35
N GLY A 99 6.71 -8.15 -12.68
CA GLY A 99 6.07 -8.35 -13.99
C GLY A 99 6.99 -7.95 -15.15
N HIS A 100 7.56 -6.75 -15.10
CA HIS A 100 8.50 -6.29 -16.13
C HIS A 100 9.78 -7.14 -16.18
N LEU A 101 10.31 -7.53 -15.03
CA LEU A 101 11.53 -8.35 -14.95
C LEU A 101 11.31 -9.74 -15.56
N ILE A 102 10.17 -10.38 -15.29
CA ILE A 102 9.81 -11.68 -15.86
C ILE A 102 9.68 -11.61 -17.38
N ILE A 103 9.01 -10.58 -17.92
CA ILE A 103 8.85 -10.40 -19.36
C ILE A 103 10.22 -10.26 -20.04
N ASN A 104 11.11 -9.45 -19.46
CA ASN A 104 12.45 -9.23 -19.99
C ASN A 104 13.30 -10.52 -19.96
N LEU A 105 13.21 -11.30 -18.88
CA LEU A 105 13.92 -12.57 -18.78
C LEU A 105 13.46 -13.56 -19.85
N ILE A 106 12.15 -13.74 -20.01
CA ILE A 106 11.59 -14.65 -21.02
C ILE A 106 12.02 -14.22 -22.42
N SER A 107 11.95 -12.92 -22.73
CA SER A 107 12.41 -12.37 -24.02
C SER A 107 13.88 -12.71 -24.28
N SER A 108 14.76 -12.46 -23.31
CA SER A 108 16.20 -12.72 -23.45
C SER A 108 16.55 -14.21 -23.60
N THR A 109 15.79 -15.09 -22.94
CA THR A 109 15.99 -16.54 -23.04
C THR A 109 15.47 -17.10 -24.37
N CYS A 110 14.38 -16.53 -24.90
CA CYS A 110 13.84 -16.91 -26.20
C CYS A 110 14.80 -16.52 -27.33
N GLU A 111 15.34 -15.30 -27.28
CA GLU A 111 16.32 -14.82 -28.27
C GLU A 111 17.63 -15.62 -28.25
N LYS A 112 18.07 -16.10 -27.08
CA LYS A 112 19.22 -17.01 -27.00
C LYS A 112 18.98 -18.41 -27.55
N MET A 113 17.72 -18.80 -27.78
CA MET A 113 17.32 -20.14 -28.18
C MET A 113 17.05 -20.24 -29.70
N THR A 114 16.90 -19.11 -30.38
CA THR A 114 16.79 -18.97 -31.85
C THR A 114 18.14 -18.65 -32.48
#